data_AF-A0A7Y9SY80-F1
#
_entry.id   AF-A0A7Y9SY80-F1
#
_cell.length_a   1.000
_cell.length_b   1.000
_cell.length_c   1.000
_cell.angle_alpha   90.00
_cell.angle_beta   90.00
_cell.angle_gamma   90.00
#
_symmetry.space_group_name_H-M   'P 1'
#
loop_
_entity.id
_entity.type
_entity.pdbx_description
1 polymer ?
#
loop_
_entity_poly.entity_id
_entity_poly.type
_entity_poly.pdbx_seq_one_letter_code
_entity_poly.pdbx_strand_id
1 'polypeptide(L)'
;MQRIWTIYHHQATIHGDLAKLSVCNLTRAKRKSNWPKPSDVNPISGTILDSMDHSFILYLLAVVLVLVGIAGVILPALPGIPLVFAGLLLAAWADDFVHVGWLPLTVLGLLTLLSFAVDILATVVGAQRVGASRKALWGTFLGSIVGVFFMPIGLFVGPLAGALLGEYWHTRELGRSTKVGLATWLGILLGFALKLALVIAMLGLFAFAWFF
;
A
#
# COMPACT_ATOMS: atom_id res chain seq x y z
N MET A 1 -96.88 -17.01 6.92
CA MET A 1 -96.16 -17.83 5.92
C MET A 1 -94.79 -17.24 5.51
N GLN A 2 -94.12 -16.42 6.34
CA GLN A 2 -92.84 -15.74 5.99
C GLN A 2 -91.64 -16.09 6.90
N ARG A 3 -91.85 -16.82 8.01
CA ARG A 3 -90.79 -17.10 9.01
C ARG A 3 -89.93 -18.34 8.72
N ILE A 4 -90.31 -19.19 7.75
CA ILE A 4 -89.59 -20.42 7.43
C ILE A 4 -88.47 -20.16 6.39
N TRP A 5 -88.64 -19.15 5.54
CA TRP A 5 -87.70 -18.84 4.45
C TRP A 5 -86.37 -18.24 4.94
N THR A 6 -86.37 -17.52 6.07
CA THR A 6 -85.16 -16.88 6.62
C THR A 6 -84.19 -17.88 7.26
N ILE A 7 -84.66 -19.04 7.73
CA ILE A 7 -83.78 -20.06 8.32
C ILE A 7 -83.04 -20.84 7.23
N TYR A 8 -83.70 -21.15 6.11
CA TYR A 8 -83.08 -21.85 4.98
C TYR A 8 -81.98 -21.01 4.31
N HIS A 9 -82.15 -19.69 4.24
CA HIS A 9 -81.18 -18.83 3.58
C HIS A 9 -79.87 -18.67 4.37
N HIS A 10 -79.89 -18.89 5.70
CA HIS A 10 -78.71 -18.74 6.55
C HIS A 10 -77.79 -19.98 6.57
N GLN A 11 -78.35 -21.18 6.38
CA GLN A 11 -77.57 -22.44 6.28
C GLN A 11 -76.75 -22.52 4.98
N ALA A 12 -77.26 -21.96 3.88
CA ALA A 12 -76.57 -21.95 2.59
C ALA A 12 -75.28 -21.10 2.61
N THR A 13 -75.24 -20.01 3.39
CA THR A 13 -74.06 -19.14 3.52
C THR A 13 -72.93 -19.81 4.30
N ILE A 14 -73.25 -20.62 5.33
CA ILE A 14 -72.26 -21.33 6.14
C ILE A 14 -71.55 -22.43 5.34
N HIS A 15 -72.29 -23.15 4.48
CA HIS A 15 -71.70 -24.18 3.61
C HIS A 15 -70.76 -23.60 2.54
N GLY A 16 -71.04 -22.40 2.02
CA GLY A 16 -70.14 -21.72 1.07
C GLY A 16 -68.80 -21.29 1.69
N ASP A 17 -68.80 -20.92 2.96
CA ASP A 17 -67.61 -20.42 3.66
C ASP A 17 -66.64 -21.56 4.06
N LEU A 18 -67.18 -22.71 4.46
CA LEU A 18 -66.39 -23.91 4.76
C LEU A 18 -65.64 -24.43 3.51
N ALA A 19 -66.26 -24.32 2.33
CA ALA A 19 -65.60 -24.66 1.06
C ALA A 19 -64.44 -23.70 0.74
N LYS A 20 -64.60 -22.40 1.00
CA LYS A 20 -63.52 -21.40 0.84
C LYS A 20 -62.38 -21.63 1.84
N LEU A 21 -62.69 -21.95 3.09
CA LEU A 21 -61.67 -22.22 4.12
C LEU A 21 -60.86 -23.48 3.80
N SER A 22 -61.50 -24.52 3.26
CA SER A 22 -60.81 -25.75 2.81
C SER A 22 -59.83 -25.47 1.66
N VAL A 23 -60.26 -24.71 0.64
CA VAL A 23 -59.40 -24.32 -0.49
C VAL A 23 -58.27 -23.39 -0.04
N CYS A 24 -58.54 -22.47 0.89
CA CYS A 24 -57.53 -21.58 1.45
C CYS A 24 -56.45 -22.34 2.25
N ASN A 25 -56.85 -23.38 2.99
CA ASN A 25 -55.90 -24.25 3.69
C ASN A 25 -55.09 -25.14 2.74
N LEU A 26 -55.70 -25.70 1.70
CA LEU A 26 -55.01 -26.53 0.71
C LEU A 26 -53.99 -25.73 -0.11
N THR A 27 -54.33 -24.50 -0.50
CA THR A 27 -53.40 -23.60 -1.20
C THR A 27 -52.25 -23.14 -0.30
N ARG A 28 -52.51 -22.90 1.00
CA ARG A 28 -51.48 -22.59 1.98
C ARG A 28 -50.52 -23.75 2.23
N ALA A 29 -51.05 -24.98 2.33
CA ALA A 29 -50.24 -26.18 2.49
C ALA A 29 -49.33 -26.41 1.27
N LYS A 30 -49.87 -26.29 0.06
CA LYS A 30 -49.12 -26.43 -1.19
C LYS A 30 -48.07 -25.33 -1.39
N ARG A 31 -48.33 -24.12 -0.89
CA ARG A 31 -47.35 -23.03 -0.88
C ARG A 31 -46.17 -23.34 0.04
N LYS A 32 -46.41 -23.95 1.20
CA LYS A 32 -45.37 -24.26 2.18
C LYS A 32 -44.44 -25.40 1.74
N SER A 33 -44.90 -26.31 0.88
CA SER A 33 -44.04 -27.34 0.29
C SER A 33 -43.18 -26.81 -0.87
N ASN A 34 -43.54 -25.67 -1.45
CA ASN A 34 -42.88 -25.08 -2.61
C ASN A 34 -41.91 -23.94 -2.24
N TRP A 35 -41.57 -23.78 -0.96
CA TRP A 35 -40.48 -22.89 -0.58
C TRP A 35 -39.16 -23.46 -1.14
N PRO A 36 -38.33 -22.63 -1.80
CA PRO A 36 -37.00 -23.06 -2.24
C PRO A 36 -36.23 -23.57 -1.03
N LYS A 37 -35.60 -24.73 -1.16
CA LYS A 37 -34.79 -25.27 -0.07
C LYS A 37 -33.53 -24.42 0.06
N PRO A 38 -32.95 -24.25 1.25
CA PRO A 38 -31.73 -23.46 1.44
C PRO A 38 -30.56 -23.90 0.54
N SER A 39 -30.55 -25.15 0.09
CA SER A 39 -29.62 -25.71 -0.89
C SER A 39 -29.73 -25.16 -2.31
N ASP A 40 -30.87 -24.54 -2.64
CA ASP A 40 -31.23 -24.09 -3.98
C ASP A 40 -31.04 -22.56 -4.12
N VAL A 41 -30.69 -21.90 -3.01
CA VAL A 41 -30.40 -20.47 -2.95
C VAL A 41 -28.98 -20.29 -3.45
N ASN A 42 -28.84 -19.53 -4.54
CA ASN A 42 -27.61 -19.39 -5.33
C ASN A 42 -26.33 -19.21 -4.47
N PRO A 43 -25.18 -19.78 -4.88
CA PRO A 43 -23.88 -19.61 -4.22
C PRO A 43 -23.31 -18.17 -4.26
N ILE A 44 -24.10 -17.19 -4.73
CA ILE A 44 -23.71 -15.77 -4.85
C ILE A 44 -23.29 -15.19 -3.49
N SER A 45 -23.80 -15.71 -2.37
CA SER A 45 -23.39 -15.27 -1.04
C SER A 45 -21.96 -15.66 -0.67
N GLY A 46 -21.40 -16.75 -1.21
CA GLY A 46 -20.02 -17.16 -0.96
C GLY A 46 -19.00 -16.34 -1.77
N THR A 47 -19.31 -16.08 -3.05
CA THR A 47 -18.43 -15.30 -3.94
C THR A 47 -18.34 -13.82 -3.55
N ILE A 48 -19.38 -13.25 -2.94
CA ILE A 48 -19.33 -11.86 -2.46
C ILE A 48 -18.44 -11.73 -1.22
N LEU A 49 -18.38 -12.75 -0.35
CA LEU A 49 -17.48 -12.71 0.81
C LEU A 49 -16.01 -12.90 0.39
N ASP A 50 -15.72 -13.84 -0.51
CA ASP A 50 -14.35 -14.07 -1.01
C ASP A 50 -13.79 -12.89 -1.84
N SER A 51 -14.64 -12.16 -2.59
CA SER A 51 -14.20 -11.01 -3.39
C SER A 51 -13.91 -9.76 -2.55
N MET A 52 -14.67 -9.53 -1.48
CA MET A 52 -14.45 -8.38 -0.59
C MET A 52 -13.16 -8.53 0.23
N ASP A 53 -12.78 -9.77 0.56
CA ASP A 53 -11.54 -10.06 1.29
C ASP A 53 -10.30 -9.80 0.41
N HIS A 54 -10.33 -10.21 -0.85
CA HIS A 54 -9.17 -10.12 -1.74
C HIS A 54 -8.76 -8.68 -2.04
N SER A 55 -9.71 -7.82 -2.42
CA SER A 55 -9.43 -6.40 -2.69
C SER A 55 -8.95 -5.68 -1.43
N PHE A 56 -9.55 -5.95 -0.26
CA PHE A 56 -9.12 -5.38 1.00
C PHE A 56 -7.67 -5.76 1.36
N ILE A 57 -7.30 -7.03 1.18
CA ILE A 57 -5.93 -7.52 1.41
C ILE A 57 -4.93 -6.83 0.47
N LEU A 58 -5.28 -6.62 -0.80
CA LEU A 58 -4.42 -5.91 -1.76
C LEU A 58 -4.20 -4.45 -1.36
N TYR A 59 -5.24 -3.73 -0.96
CA TYR A 59 -5.11 -2.36 -0.46
C TYR A 59 -4.29 -2.29 0.83
N LEU A 60 -4.52 -3.20 1.77
CA LEU A 60 -3.73 -3.27 3.01
C LEU A 60 -2.26 -3.52 2.70
N LEU A 61 -1.97 -4.46 1.80
CA LEU A 61 -0.61 -4.77 1.37
C LEU A 61 0.03 -3.58 0.65
N ALA A 62 -0.70 -2.90 -0.22
CA ALA A 62 -0.22 -1.69 -0.91
C ALA A 62 0.16 -0.59 0.08
N VAL A 63 -0.69 -0.30 1.07
CA VAL A 63 -0.40 0.68 2.12
C VAL A 63 0.83 0.28 2.93
N VAL A 64 0.90 -0.99 3.36
CA VAL A 64 2.08 -1.50 4.09
C VAL A 64 3.33 -1.36 3.23
N LEU A 65 3.27 -1.67 1.93
CA LEU A 65 4.42 -1.61 1.05
C LEU A 65 4.89 -0.18 0.79
N VAL A 66 3.97 0.79 0.69
CA VAL A 66 4.30 2.22 0.63
C VAL A 66 4.93 2.69 1.94
N LEU A 67 4.37 2.31 3.09
CA LEU A 67 4.92 2.68 4.41
C LEU A 67 6.31 2.07 4.62
N VAL A 68 6.51 0.81 4.27
CA VAL A 68 7.81 0.15 4.31
C VAL A 68 8.76 0.77 3.30
N GLY A 69 8.28 1.18 2.13
CA GLY A 69 9.07 1.92 1.13
C GLY A 69 9.56 3.26 1.65
N ILE A 70 8.69 4.04 2.30
CA ILE A 70 9.03 5.30 2.98
C ILE A 70 10.02 5.02 4.12
N ALA A 71 9.79 4.00 4.93
CA ALA A 71 10.72 3.58 5.98
C ALA A 71 12.08 3.14 5.40
N GLY A 72 12.08 2.49 4.23
CA GLY A 72 13.28 2.09 3.49
C GLY A 72 14.06 3.27 2.88
N VAL A 73 13.48 4.46 2.78
CA VAL A 73 14.25 5.68 2.48
C VAL A 73 15.12 6.09 3.69
N ILE A 74 14.60 5.87 4.89
CA ILE A 74 15.29 6.17 6.16
C ILE A 74 16.29 5.05 6.51
N LEU A 75 15.90 3.80 6.29
CA LEU A 75 16.72 2.62 6.47
C LEU A 75 17.37 2.23 5.12
N PRO A 76 18.66 2.57 4.89
CA PRO A 76 19.34 2.33 3.60
C PRO A 76 19.50 0.84 3.23
N ALA A 77 18.95 -0.08 4.03
CA ALA A 77 18.94 -1.51 3.78
C ALA A 77 17.92 -1.93 2.71
N LEU A 78 16.89 -1.10 2.44
CA LEU A 78 15.85 -1.41 1.45
C LEU A 78 15.83 -0.36 0.33
N PRO A 79 15.66 -0.77 -0.93
CA PRO A 79 15.48 0.17 -2.04
C PRO A 79 14.07 0.80 -1.94
N GLY A 80 13.95 1.85 -1.13
CA GLY A 80 12.66 2.44 -0.75
C GLY A 80 11.82 2.93 -1.93
N ILE A 81 12.46 3.53 -2.96
CA ILE A 81 11.75 4.09 -4.12
C ILE A 81 11.06 3.00 -4.96
N PRO A 82 11.73 1.88 -5.33
CA PRO A 82 11.07 0.72 -5.92
C PRO A 82 9.96 0.11 -5.07
N LEU A 83 10.12 0.08 -3.74
CA LEU A 83 9.06 -0.41 -2.85
C LEU A 83 7.83 0.50 -2.88
N VAL A 84 8.02 1.83 -2.87
CA VAL A 84 6.92 2.78 -3.04
C VAL A 84 6.23 2.56 -4.39
N PHE A 85 6.98 2.41 -5.49
CA PHE A 85 6.41 2.09 -6.80
C PHE A 85 5.60 0.81 -6.78
N ALA A 86 6.13 -0.27 -6.22
CA ALA A 86 5.45 -1.55 -6.13
C ALA A 86 4.14 -1.45 -5.32
N GLY A 87 4.14 -0.66 -4.23
CA GLY A 87 2.93 -0.40 -3.45
C GLY A 87 1.88 0.38 -4.25
N LEU A 88 2.29 1.41 -4.99
CA LEU A 88 1.40 2.18 -5.86
C LEU A 88 0.86 1.34 -7.03
N LEU A 89 1.69 0.46 -7.60
CA LEU A 89 1.27 -0.46 -8.65
C LEU A 89 0.24 -1.47 -8.14
N LEU A 90 0.44 -2.01 -6.93
CA LEU A 90 -0.54 -2.88 -6.28
C LEU A 90 -1.85 -2.14 -5.98
N ALA A 91 -1.78 -0.88 -5.55
CA ALA A 91 -2.96 -0.05 -5.33
C ALA A 91 -3.74 0.19 -6.64
N ALA A 92 -3.04 0.51 -7.74
CA ALA A 92 -3.66 0.67 -9.05
C ALA A 92 -4.28 -0.63 -9.57
N TRP A 93 -3.65 -1.78 -9.30
CA TRP A 93 -4.17 -3.08 -9.69
C TRP A 93 -5.39 -3.49 -8.86
N ALA A 94 -5.41 -3.18 -7.56
CA ALA A 94 -6.58 -3.41 -6.69
C ALA A 94 -7.80 -2.57 -7.09
N ASP A 95 -7.57 -1.49 -7.83
CA ASP A 95 -8.57 -0.60 -8.40
C ASP A 95 -8.91 -0.92 -9.88
N ASP A 96 -8.44 -2.06 -10.41
CA ASP A 96 -8.60 -2.47 -11.81
C ASP A 96 -8.17 -1.40 -12.83
N PHE A 97 -7.21 -0.54 -12.46
CA PHE A 97 -6.72 0.58 -13.26
C PHE A 97 -7.81 1.60 -13.66
N VAL A 98 -8.90 1.68 -12.89
CA VAL A 98 -10.02 2.60 -13.17
C VAL A 98 -9.60 4.05 -12.99
N HIS A 99 -8.92 4.39 -11.88
CA HIS A 99 -8.43 5.74 -11.65
C HIS A 99 -6.99 5.92 -12.16
N VAL A 100 -6.14 4.90 -12.01
CA VAL A 100 -4.71 4.98 -12.38
C VAL A 100 -4.43 4.08 -13.59
N GLY A 101 -4.58 4.65 -14.78
CA GLY A 101 -4.34 3.96 -16.05
C GLY A 101 -2.86 3.72 -16.40
N TRP A 102 -2.60 3.28 -17.62
CA TRP A 102 -1.25 2.96 -18.10
C TRP A 102 -0.32 4.17 -18.15
N LEU A 103 -0.80 5.36 -18.53
CA LEU A 103 0.02 6.60 -18.59
C LEU A 103 0.74 6.91 -17.26
N PRO A 104 0.02 7.15 -16.14
CA PRO A 104 0.65 7.49 -14.86
C PRO A 104 1.56 6.37 -14.36
N LEU A 105 1.22 5.09 -14.58
CA LEU A 105 2.09 3.97 -14.24
C LEU A 105 3.38 3.93 -15.04
N THR A 106 3.32 4.27 -16.33
CA THR A 106 4.53 4.32 -17.17
C THR A 106 5.45 5.44 -16.70
N VAL A 107 4.89 6.60 -16.35
CA VAL A 107 5.65 7.75 -15.81
C VAL A 107 6.25 7.42 -14.43
N LEU A 108 5.48 6.81 -13.54
CA LEU A 108 5.95 6.33 -12.23
C LEU A 108 7.09 5.30 -12.38
N GLY A 109 6.96 4.38 -13.33
CA GLY A 109 8.01 3.40 -13.65
C GLY A 109 9.26 4.07 -14.21
N LEU A 110 9.10 5.06 -15.09
CA LEU A 110 10.21 5.84 -15.65
C LEU A 110 10.94 6.65 -14.56
N LEU A 111 10.20 7.28 -13.65
CA LEU A 111 10.74 7.98 -12.48
C LEU A 111 11.53 7.03 -11.58
N THR A 112 11.01 5.82 -11.35
CA THR A 112 11.67 4.78 -10.56
C THR A 112 12.99 4.35 -11.21
N LEU A 113 12.97 4.12 -12.52
CA LEU A 113 14.16 3.74 -13.28
C LEU A 113 15.21 4.87 -13.30
N LEU A 114 14.77 6.11 -13.52
CA LEU A 114 15.61 7.29 -13.48
C LEU A 114 16.23 7.47 -12.09
N SER A 115 15.46 7.25 -11.03
CA SER A 115 15.96 7.27 -9.66
C SER A 115 17.07 6.25 -9.45
N PHE A 116 16.90 5.03 -9.95
CA PHE A 116 17.93 3.99 -9.87
C PHE A 116 19.23 4.43 -10.58
N ALA A 117 19.10 5.02 -11.76
CA ALA A 117 20.23 5.57 -12.49
C ALA A 117 20.91 6.71 -11.71
N VAL A 118 20.12 7.61 -11.12
CA VAL A 118 20.62 8.70 -10.28
C VAL A 118 21.30 8.18 -9.02
N ASP A 119 20.79 7.14 -8.37
CA ASP A 119 21.42 6.54 -7.19
C ASP A 119 22.79 5.92 -7.53
N ILE A 120 22.88 5.22 -8.66
CA ILE A 120 24.15 4.65 -9.15
C ILE A 120 25.13 5.77 -9.48
N LEU A 121 24.69 6.77 -10.25
CA LEU A 121 25.51 7.92 -10.62
C LEU A 121 25.95 8.72 -9.39
N ALA A 122 25.06 8.96 -8.43
CA ALA A 122 25.37 9.65 -7.18
C ALA A 122 26.37 8.88 -6.33
N THR A 123 26.31 7.54 -6.32
CA THR A 123 27.28 6.70 -5.60
C THR A 123 28.65 6.77 -6.26
N VAL A 124 28.72 6.63 -7.59
CA VAL A 124 29.97 6.64 -8.35
C VAL A 124 30.60 8.04 -8.32
N VAL A 125 29.81 9.07 -8.65
CA VAL A 125 30.26 10.47 -8.65
C VAL A 125 30.54 10.95 -7.23
N GLY A 126 29.76 10.54 -6.23
CA GLY A 126 30.00 10.86 -4.83
C GLY A 126 31.33 10.29 -4.34
N ALA A 127 31.61 9.01 -4.62
CA ALA A 127 32.89 8.40 -4.27
C ALA A 127 34.08 9.10 -4.94
N GLN A 128 33.92 9.57 -6.18
CA GLN A 128 34.98 10.22 -6.95
C GLN A 128 35.16 11.71 -6.59
N ARG A 129 34.06 12.46 -6.40
CA ARG A 129 34.06 13.91 -6.15
C ARG A 129 34.56 14.28 -4.75
N VAL A 130 34.37 13.39 -3.77
CA VAL A 130 34.76 13.69 -2.39
C VAL A 130 36.30 13.70 -2.23
N GLY A 131 37.06 13.14 -3.19
CA GLY A 131 38.53 13.18 -3.17
C GLY A 131 39.13 12.59 -1.88
N ALA A 132 38.35 11.76 -1.20
CA ALA A 132 38.66 11.18 0.09
C ALA A 132 39.83 10.18 -0.03
N SER A 133 40.71 10.17 0.97
CA SER A 133 41.70 9.10 1.10
C SER A 133 41.02 7.73 1.13
N ARG A 134 41.70 6.69 0.63
CA ARG A 134 41.27 5.30 0.84
C ARG A 134 41.01 4.99 2.31
N LYS A 135 41.75 5.63 3.24
CA LYS A 135 41.54 5.47 4.69
C LYS A 135 40.27 6.16 5.18
N ALA A 136 39.91 7.30 4.60
CA ALA A 136 38.66 7.98 4.89
C ALA A 136 37.46 7.17 4.39
N LEU A 137 37.53 6.57 3.19
CA LEU A 137 36.50 5.67 2.68
C LEU A 137 36.25 4.45 3.60
N TRP A 138 37.32 3.79 4.04
CA TRP A 138 37.21 2.68 5.01
C TRP A 138 36.70 3.16 6.37
N GLY A 139 37.11 4.35 6.82
CA GLY A 139 36.62 4.98 8.03
C GLY A 139 35.12 5.26 7.96
N THR A 140 34.62 5.84 6.85
CA THR A 140 33.19 6.06 6.60
C THR A 140 32.43 4.74 6.62
N PHE A 141 32.96 3.69 5.98
CA PHE A 141 32.29 2.39 5.94
C PHE A 141 32.15 1.77 7.33
N LEU A 142 33.25 1.72 8.10
CA LEU A 142 33.23 1.22 9.47
C LEU A 142 32.35 2.09 10.38
N GLY A 143 32.44 3.41 10.22
CA GLY A 143 31.64 4.39 10.94
C GLY A 143 30.14 4.23 10.67
N SER A 144 29.74 3.93 9.42
CA SER A 144 28.35 3.61 9.07
C SER A 144 27.88 2.33 9.77
N ILE A 145 28.69 1.27 9.78
CA ILE A 145 28.33 0.00 10.45
C ILE A 145 28.13 0.22 11.95
N VAL A 146 29.08 0.88 12.62
CA VAL A 146 28.97 1.20 14.05
C VAL A 146 27.80 2.16 14.29
N GLY A 147 27.59 3.12 13.39
CA GLY A 147 26.52 4.11 13.45
C GLY A 147 25.12 3.51 13.41
N VAL A 148 24.91 2.41 12.68
CA VAL A 148 23.62 1.69 12.63
C VAL A 148 23.20 1.18 14.02
N PHE A 149 24.14 0.82 14.91
CA PHE A 149 23.80 0.39 16.28
C PHE A 149 23.28 1.53 17.16
N PHE A 150 23.51 2.79 16.79
CA PHE A 150 23.11 3.99 17.52
C PHE A 150 22.03 4.78 16.76
N MET A 151 21.13 4.10 16.04
CA MET A 151 20.03 4.76 15.31
C MET A 151 19.16 5.64 16.24
N PRO A 152 18.70 6.82 15.78
CA PRO A 152 18.82 7.41 14.44
C PRO A 152 20.06 8.31 14.24
N ILE A 153 20.59 8.88 15.32
CA ILE A 153 21.68 9.87 15.26
C ILE A 153 22.97 9.24 14.74
N GLY A 154 23.25 7.99 15.13
CA GLY A 154 24.43 7.24 14.70
C GLY A 154 24.51 7.02 13.19
N LEU A 155 23.38 6.97 12.49
CA LEU A 155 23.35 6.79 11.03
C LEU A 155 23.92 8.00 10.28
N PHE A 156 23.71 9.21 10.80
CA PHE A 156 24.24 10.44 10.22
C PHE A 156 25.64 10.78 10.75
N VAL A 157 25.86 10.54 12.05
CA VAL A 157 27.12 10.91 12.72
C VAL A 157 28.21 9.86 12.49
N GLY A 158 27.86 8.58 12.39
CA GLY A 158 28.80 7.47 12.20
C GLY A 158 29.68 7.61 10.95
N PRO A 159 29.09 7.75 9.74
CA PRO A 159 29.85 7.95 8.51
C PRO A 159 30.72 9.22 8.58
N LEU A 160 30.21 10.30 9.17
CA LEU A 160 30.93 11.57 9.33
C LEU A 160 32.14 11.43 10.25
N ALA A 161 31.95 10.88 11.44
CA ALA A 161 33.00 10.66 12.42
C ALA A 161 34.05 9.68 11.88
N GLY A 162 33.61 8.62 11.20
CA GLY A 162 34.47 7.65 10.53
C GLY A 162 35.34 8.29 9.43
N ALA A 163 34.75 9.13 8.58
CA ALA A 163 35.46 9.88 7.54
C ALA A 163 36.50 10.83 8.14
N LEU A 164 36.11 11.60 9.16
CA LEU A 164 36.98 12.55 9.87
C LEU A 164 38.19 11.86 10.50
N LEU A 165 37.95 10.77 11.24
CA LEU A 165 39.01 10.00 11.89
C LEU A 165 39.93 9.31 10.87
N GLY A 166 39.34 8.73 9.81
CA GLY A 166 40.10 8.06 8.75
C GLY A 166 40.99 9.02 7.95
N GLU A 167 40.51 10.23 7.66
CA GLU A 167 41.28 11.27 6.98
C GLU A 167 42.34 11.90 7.92
N TYR A 168 41.98 12.14 9.18
CA TYR A 168 42.93 12.69 10.17
C TYR A 168 44.13 11.76 10.38
N TRP A 169 43.89 10.45 10.45
CA TRP A 169 44.96 9.45 10.56
C TRP A 169 45.87 9.40 9.32
N HIS A 170 45.34 9.71 8.14
CA HIS A 170 46.12 9.67 6.92
C HIS A 170 46.99 10.91 6.75
N THR A 171 46.40 12.08 6.94
CA THR A 171 46.95 13.34 6.45
C THR A 171 47.47 14.21 7.60
N ARG A 172 47.12 13.91 8.86
CA ARG A 172 47.43 14.67 10.10
C ARG A 172 47.05 16.16 10.07
N GLU A 173 46.44 16.64 9.00
CA GLU A 173 45.94 18.00 8.85
C GLU A 173 44.45 18.10 9.20
N LEU A 174 44.16 18.79 10.30
CA LEU A 174 42.80 19.03 10.77
C LEU A 174 41.94 19.80 9.75
N GLY A 175 42.52 20.79 9.06
CA GLY A 175 41.79 21.63 8.09
C GLY A 175 41.31 20.87 6.86
N ARG A 176 42.06 19.84 6.42
CA ARG A 176 41.66 19.00 5.30
C ARG A 176 40.63 17.95 5.73
N SER A 177 40.80 17.37 6.92
CA SER A 177 39.84 16.40 7.49
C SER A 177 38.44 17.01 7.68
N THR A 178 38.32 18.22 8.22
CA THR A 178 37.02 18.89 8.40
C THR A 178 36.32 19.20 7.08
N LYS A 179 37.07 19.61 6.05
CA LYS A 179 36.51 19.87 4.72
C LYS A 179 35.94 18.58 4.08
N VAL A 180 36.64 17.46 4.22
CA VAL A 180 36.18 16.14 3.72
C VAL A 180 34.97 15.65 4.53
N GLY A 181 34.99 15.84 5.84
CA GLY A 181 33.85 15.55 6.71
C GLY A 181 32.60 16.33 6.30
N LEU A 182 32.71 17.65 6.16
CA LEU A 182 31.60 18.51 5.73
C LEU A 182 31.09 18.15 4.34
N ALA A 183 31.98 17.84 3.39
CA ALA A 183 31.59 17.37 2.06
C ALA A 183 30.80 16.04 2.12
N THR A 184 31.22 15.11 2.97
CA THR A 184 30.52 13.84 3.19
C THR A 184 29.16 14.07 3.81
N TRP A 185 29.06 14.94 4.81
CA TRP A 185 27.80 15.25 5.50
C TRP A 185 26.79 15.92 4.56
N LEU A 186 27.23 16.92 3.79
CA LEU A 186 26.41 17.56 2.76
C LEU A 186 26.00 16.56 1.67
N GLY A 187 26.89 15.64 1.28
CA GLY A 187 26.56 14.58 0.32
C GLY A 187 25.46 13.65 0.82
N ILE A 188 25.53 13.21 2.09
CA ILE A 188 24.51 12.37 2.71
C ILE A 188 23.17 13.13 2.79
N LEU A 189 23.18 14.38 3.25
CA LEU A 189 21.97 15.20 3.34
C LEU A 189 21.34 15.46 1.97
N LEU A 190 22.15 15.78 0.96
CA LEU A 190 21.68 16.01 -0.40
C LEU A 190 21.10 14.74 -1.02
N GLY A 191 21.76 13.59 -0.83
CA GLY A 191 21.25 12.30 -1.28
C GLY A 191 19.93 11.92 -0.61
N PHE A 192 19.82 12.15 0.69
CA PHE A 192 18.57 11.92 1.44
C PHE A 192 17.44 12.86 0.98
N ALA A 193 17.73 14.15 0.81
CA ALA A 193 16.77 15.13 0.33
C ALA A 193 16.26 14.78 -1.09
N LEU A 194 17.15 14.33 -1.98
CA LEU A 194 16.79 13.89 -3.33
C LEU A 194 15.85 12.68 -3.30
N LYS A 195 16.12 11.69 -2.44
CA LYS A 195 15.25 10.52 -2.25
C LYS A 195 13.87 10.91 -1.71
N LEU A 196 13.81 11.82 -0.73
CA LEU A 196 12.54 12.35 -0.22
C LEU A 196 11.75 13.09 -1.30
N ALA A 197 12.40 13.96 -2.07
CA ALA A 197 11.74 14.70 -3.15
C ALA A 197 11.14 13.74 -4.20
N LEU A 198 11.86 12.66 -4.55
CA LEU A 198 11.36 11.64 -5.48
C LEU A 198 10.14 10.90 -4.93
N VAL A 199 10.15 10.48 -3.66
CA VAL A 199 8.98 9.83 -3.05
C VAL A 199 7.78 10.76 -3.02
N ILE A 200 7.97 12.03 -2.64
CA ILE A 200 6.89 13.02 -2.65
C ILE A 200 6.36 13.23 -4.08
N ALA A 201 7.24 13.31 -5.08
CA ALA A 201 6.83 13.45 -6.48
C ALA A 201 6.01 12.25 -6.97
N MET A 202 6.40 11.02 -6.61
CA MET A 202 5.66 9.80 -6.97
C MET A 202 4.29 9.74 -6.30
N LEU A 203 4.21 10.02 -5.00
CA LEU A 203 2.94 10.08 -4.27
C LEU A 203 2.03 11.18 -4.82
N GLY A 204 2.60 12.36 -5.12
CA GLY A 204 1.87 13.48 -5.69
C GLY A 204 1.34 13.18 -7.09
N LEU A 205 2.13 12.53 -7.95
CA LEU A 205 1.70 12.12 -9.28
C LEU A 205 0.59 11.06 -9.22
N PHE A 206 0.71 10.08 -8.33
CA PHE A 206 -0.33 9.07 -8.12
C PHE A 206 -1.63 9.70 -7.59
N ALA A 207 -1.53 10.58 -6.59
CA ALA A 207 -2.70 11.29 -6.08
C ALA A 207 -3.34 12.18 -7.15
N PHE A 208 -2.54 12.89 -7.96
CA PHE A 208 -3.06 13.69 -9.06
C PHE A 208 -3.80 12.83 -10.09
N ALA A 209 -3.23 11.69 -10.47
CA ALA A 209 -3.88 10.74 -11.38
C ALA A 209 -5.14 10.11 -10.78
N TRP A 210 -5.22 9.98 -9.46
CA TRP A 210 -6.41 9.44 -8.79
C TRP A 210 -7.60 10.42 -8.82
N PHE A 211 -7.33 11.72 -8.71
CA PHE A 211 -8.37 12.75 -8.61
C PHE A 211 -8.89 13.27 -9.97
N PHE A 212 -8.20 12.99 -11.07
CA PHE A 212 -8.48 13.53 -12.42
C PHE A 212 -8.81 12.41 -13.41
#